data_AF-A0A2J6X900-F1
#
_entry.id   AF-A0A2J6X900-F1
#
_cell.length_a   1.000
_cell.length_b   1.000
_cell.length_c   1.000
_cell.angle_alpha   90.00
_cell.angle_beta   90.00
_cell.angle_gamma   90.00
#
_symmetry.space_group_name_H-M   'P 1'
#
loop_
_entity.id
_entity.type
_entity.pdbx_description
1 polymer ?
#
loop_
_entity_poly.entity_id
_entity_poly.type
_entity_poly.pdbx_seq_one_letter_code
_entity_poly.pdbx_strand_id
1 'polypeptide(L)'
;MVRLANQNARETLNLTVEGNLFRGGSANLQLTTNGILQGSVVCNALVGDNLGLSVRTETLQVKPDGTFLMPLRIEQNRIEGHTPVIRPTYLTFGIGRGAASEIALDMRNNWWGHASGPYEPDSNPLGSGDAVGSNITFAPWLTSSPSCAPVQ
;
A
#
# COMPACT_ATOMS: atom_id res chain seq x y z
N MET A 1 -12.75 6.53 3.14
CA MET A 1 -11.89 5.56 3.83
C MET A 1 -12.69 4.34 4.20
N VAL A 2 -12.25 3.16 3.74
CA VAL A 2 -12.70 1.86 4.27
C VAL A 2 -11.69 1.39 5.31
N ARG A 3 -12.16 0.93 6.47
CA ARG A 3 -11.30 0.42 7.54
C ARG A 3 -11.68 -1.01 7.91
N LEU A 4 -10.69 -1.90 7.90
CA LEU A 4 -10.79 -3.26 8.43
C LEU A 4 -9.84 -3.38 9.63
N ALA A 5 -10.30 -4.01 10.72
CA ALA A 5 -9.53 -4.08 11.95
C ALA A 5 -9.57 -5.49 12.57
N ASN A 6 -8.40 -6.04 12.89
CA ASN A 6 -8.24 -7.16 13.81
C ASN A 6 -7.61 -6.65 15.11
N GLN A 7 -8.36 -6.62 16.19
CA GLN A 7 -7.88 -6.12 17.48
C GLN A 7 -7.31 -7.22 18.39
N ASN A 8 -7.43 -8.48 17.99
CA ASN A 8 -6.99 -9.63 18.79
C ASN A 8 -5.63 -10.13 18.31
N ALA A 9 -4.63 -10.08 19.20
CA ALA A 9 -3.27 -10.49 18.87
C ALA A 9 -3.06 -12.00 18.70
N ARG A 10 -4.05 -12.80 19.10
CA ARG A 10 -3.98 -14.27 19.03
C ARG A 10 -4.75 -14.86 17.86
N GLU A 11 -5.50 -14.03 17.15
CA GLU A 11 -6.35 -14.48 16.05
C GLU A 11 -5.83 -13.97 14.71
N THR A 12 -6.03 -14.80 13.69
CA THR A 12 -5.73 -14.44 12.31
C THR A 12 -7.00 -13.91 11.65
N LEU A 13 -6.89 -12.75 10.99
CA LEU A 13 -7.93 -12.24 10.10
C LEU A 13 -7.66 -12.72 8.67
N ASN A 14 -8.59 -13.51 8.14
CA ASN A 14 -8.60 -13.93 6.75
C ASN A 14 -9.41 -12.92 5.95
N LEU A 15 -8.79 -12.25 4.99
CA LEU A 15 -9.46 -11.24 4.18
C LEU A 15 -9.19 -11.44 2.69
N THR A 16 -10.24 -11.25 1.89
CA THR A 16 -10.16 -11.15 0.44
C THR A 16 -10.84 -9.87 0.03
N VAL A 17 -10.08 -8.96 -0.56
CA VAL A 17 -10.54 -7.67 -1.08
C VAL A 17 -10.15 -7.63 -2.55
N GLU A 18 -11.15 -7.71 -3.43
CA GLU A 18 -10.90 -7.84 -4.87
C GLU A 18 -11.90 -7.05 -5.71
N GLY A 19 -11.41 -6.39 -6.77
CA GLY A 19 -12.26 -5.74 -7.76
C GLY A 19 -12.93 -4.45 -7.28
N ASN A 20 -12.40 -3.78 -6.26
CA ASN A 20 -13.02 -2.60 -5.67
C ASN A 20 -12.35 -1.29 -6.12
N LEU A 21 -13.15 -0.23 -6.21
CA LEU A 21 -12.68 1.15 -6.30
C LEU A 21 -12.77 1.80 -4.91
N PHE A 22 -11.64 2.21 -4.37
CA PHE A 22 -11.55 2.97 -3.13
C PHE A 22 -11.18 4.42 -3.46
N ARG A 23 -12.02 5.35 -3.00
CA ARG A 23 -11.79 6.79 -3.02
C ARG A 23 -12.24 7.42 -1.70
N GLY A 24 -11.72 8.60 -1.39
CA GLY A 24 -12.08 9.43 -0.26
C GLY A 24 -11.37 9.08 1.05
N GLY A 25 -11.23 10.09 1.90
CA GLY A 25 -10.83 9.96 3.30
C GLY A 25 -9.33 10.06 3.56
N SER A 26 -8.93 9.81 4.81
CA SER A 26 -7.53 9.92 5.24
C SER A 26 -6.63 8.85 4.64
N ALA A 27 -7.20 7.69 4.31
CA ALA A 27 -6.65 6.65 3.46
C ALA A 27 -7.79 6.01 2.65
N ASN A 28 -7.51 5.50 1.45
CA ASN A 28 -8.51 4.78 0.66
C ASN A 28 -8.88 3.47 1.37
N LEU A 29 -7.88 2.65 1.69
CA LEU A 29 -8.02 1.40 2.46
C LEU A 29 -7.08 1.43 3.67
N GLN A 30 -7.64 1.31 4.86
CA GLN A 30 -6.88 1.16 6.09
C GLN A 30 -7.09 -0.23 6.71
N LEU A 31 -6.00 -0.96 6.90
CA LEU A 31 -5.96 -2.20 7.67
C LEU A 31 -5.33 -1.89 9.03
N THR A 32 -5.99 -2.32 10.11
CA THR A 32 -5.45 -2.26 11.47
C THR A 32 -5.35 -3.68 12.00
N THR A 33 -4.21 -4.07 12.56
CA THR A 33 -4.04 -5.44 13.03
C THR A 33 -3.18 -5.54 14.28
N ASN A 34 -3.65 -6.31 15.25
CA ASN A 34 -2.86 -6.75 16.40
C ASN A 34 -2.40 -8.20 16.25
N GLY A 35 -3.01 -8.94 15.31
CA GLY A 35 -2.66 -10.32 14.97
C GLY A 35 -2.25 -10.46 13.51
N ILE A 36 -2.27 -11.69 12.99
CA ILE A 36 -1.89 -11.99 11.60
C ILE A 36 -3.03 -11.55 10.67
N LEU A 37 -2.67 -10.92 9.55
CA LEU A 37 -3.54 -10.74 8.38
C LEU A 37 -3.09 -11.72 7.31
N GLN A 38 -4.03 -12.49 6.75
CA GLN A 38 -3.76 -13.35 5.61
C GLN A 38 -4.85 -13.25 4.54
N GLY A 39 -4.50 -13.69 3.32
CA GLY A 39 -5.40 -13.68 2.17
C GLY A 39 -4.92 -12.73 1.08
N SER A 40 -5.80 -11.91 0.52
CA SER A 40 -5.51 -11.10 -0.67
C SER A 40 -6.16 -9.73 -0.69
N VAL A 41 -5.41 -8.74 -1.17
CA VAL A 41 -5.88 -7.44 -1.65
C VAL A 41 -5.40 -7.31 -3.09
N VAL A 42 -6.26 -7.67 -4.05
CA VAL A 42 -5.86 -7.87 -5.46
C VAL A 42 -6.84 -7.20 -6.41
N CYS A 43 -6.37 -6.68 -7.55
CA CYS A 43 -7.24 -6.08 -8.57
C CYS A 43 -8.15 -4.96 -8.05
N ASN A 44 -7.68 -4.18 -7.06
CA ASN A 44 -8.39 -3.00 -6.58
C ASN A 44 -7.78 -1.72 -7.19
N ALA A 45 -8.58 -0.66 -7.24
CA ALA A 45 -8.14 0.69 -7.56
C ALA A 45 -8.22 1.55 -6.29
N LEU A 46 -7.08 2.07 -5.84
CA LEU A 46 -6.95 3.02 -4.74
C LEU A 46 -6.50 4.33 -5.38
N VAL A 47 -7.43 5.26 -5.58
CA VAL A 47 -7.21 6.43 -6.43
C VAL A 47 -7.52 7.72 -5.68
N GLY A 48 -6.56 8.64 -5.67
CA GLY A 48 -6.76 10.00 -5.16
C GLY A 48 -6.76 10.11 -3.64
N ASP A 49 -7.01 11.33 -3.15
CA ASP A 49 -7.06 11.66 -1.72
C ASP A 49 -5.71 11.49 -1.00
N ASN A 50 -5.73 11.35 0.32
CA ASN A 50 -4.54 11.56 1.14
C ASN A 50 -3.55 10.39 1.18
N LEU A 51 -4.01 9.16 1.05
CA LEU A 51 -3.16 7.95 1.12
C LEU A 51 -3.88 6.76 0.49
N GLY A 52 -3.18 5.92 -0.26
CA GLY A 52 -3.78 4.71 -0.82
C GLY A 52 -4.00 3.64 0.24
N LEU A 53 -2.98 2.83 0.47
CA LEU A 53 -3.01 1.78 1.49
C LEU A 53 -2.35 2.26 2.78
N SER A 54 -3.04 2.06 3.91
CA SER A 54 -2.46 2.21 5.25
C SER A 54 -2.56 0.90 6.01
N VAL A 55 -1.43 0.39 6.51
CA VAL A 55 -1.42 -0.74 7.46
C VAL A 55 -0.82 -0.29 8.79
N ARG A 56 -1.59 -0.48 9.85
CA ARG A 56 -1.23 -0.08 11.21
C ARG A 56 -1.32 -1.25 12.19
N THR A 57 -0.47 -1.24 13.20
CA THR A 57 -0.46 -2.24 14.27
C THR A 57 -0.29 -1.57 15.63
N GLU A 58 -0.96 -2.11 16.66
CA GLU A 58 -0.74 -1.69 18.06
C GLU A 58 0.20 -2.66 18.79
N THR A 59 0.69 -3.67 18.08
CA THR A 59 1.60 -4.71 18.60
C THR A 59 2.84 -4.84 17.72
N LEU A 60 3.95 -5.26 18.32
CA LEU A 60 5.17 -5.50 17.55
C LEU A 60 5.00 -6.79 16.73
N GLN A 61 4.78 -6.65 15.43
CA GLN A 61 4.68 -7.75 14.48
C GLN A 61 6.06 -7.98 13.82
N VAL A 62 7.05 -8.39 14.61
CA VAL A 62 8.37 -8.80 14.11
C VAL A 62 8.75 -10.14 14.72
N LYS A 63 9.38 -11.03 13.95
CA LYS A 63 9.99 -12.24 14.51
C LYS A 63 11.25 -11.85 15.31
N PRO A 64 11.76 -12.72 16.19
CA PRO A 64 13.02 -12.51 16.90
C PRO A 64 14.23 -12.27 15.99
N ASP A 65 14.18 -12.71 14.73
CA ASP A 65 15.20 -12.49 13.69
C ASP A 65 15.03 -11.16 12.93
N GLY A 66 14.05 -10.33 13.31
CA GLY A 66 13.72 -9.06 12.66
C GLY A 66 12.89 -9.18 11.39
N THR A 67 12.56 -10.39 10.94
CA THR A 67 11.82 -10.63 9.68
C THR A 67 10.40 -11.10 9.95
N PHE A 68 9.42 -10.22 9.77
CA PHE A 68 8.03 -10.64 9.73
C PHE A 68 7.38 -10.10 8.47
N LEU A 69 7.19 -10.99 7.51
CA LEU A 69 6.39 -10.69 6.34
C LEU A 69 4.96 -11.10 6.63
N MET A 70 4.07 -10.12 6.62
CA MET A 70 2.64 -10.39 6.75
C MET A 70 2.19 -11.27 5.57
N PRO A 71 1.52 -12.43 5.80
CA PRO A 71 1.10 -13.34 4.74
C PRO A 71 -0.15 -12.86 3.99
N LEU A 72 -0.16 -11.57 3.67
CA LEU A 72 -1.21 -10.90 2.92
C LEU A 72 -0.67 -10.58 1.53
N ARG A 73 -1.30 -11.16 0.50
CA ARG A 73 -0.91 -10.94 -0.89
C ARG A 73 -1.50 -9.62 -1.38
N ILE A 74 -0.65 -8.66 -1.71
CA ILE A 74 -1.07 -7.32 -2.16
C ILE A 74 -0.46 -7.07 -3.54
N GLU A 75 -1.18 -7.39 -4.60
CA GLU A 75 -0.67 -7.33 -5.97
C GLU A 75 -1.77 -6.98 -6.96
N GLN A 76 -1.38 -6.57 -8.17
CA GLN A 76 -2.28 -6.19 -9.26
C GLN A 76 -3.29 -5.09 -8.88
N ASN A 77 -2.95 -4.25 -7.89
CA ASN A 77 -3.73 -3.07 -7.59
C ASN A 77 -3.22 -1.86 -8.39
N ARG A 78 -4.14 -0.95 -8.70
CA ARG A 78 -3.86 0.38 -9.25
C ARG A 78 -3.86 1.36 -8.09
N ILE A 79 -2.70 1.94 -7.76
CA ILE A 79 -2.53 2.87 -6.65
C ILE A 79 -1.97 4.17 -7.22
N GLU A 80 -2.77 5.23 -7.32
CA GLU A 80 -2.31 6.45 -7.99
C GLU A 80 -3.06 7.73 -7.60
N GLY A 81 -2.44 8.88 -7.86
CA GLY A 81 -3.07 10.20 -7.82
C GLY A 81 -3.26 10.75 -6.41
N HIS A 82 -2.57 10.21 -5.41
CA HIS A 82 -2.69 10.67 -4.02
C HIS A 82 -2.03 12.03 -3.81
N THR A 83 -2.47 12.76 -2.79
CA THR A 83 -1.94 14.09 -2.49
C THR A 83 -0.51 14.00 -1.95
N PRO A 84 0.40 14.87 -2.41
CA PRO A 84 1.75 14.93 -1.87
C PRO A 84 1.81 15.31 -0.39
N VAL A 85 2.82 14.79 0.31
CA VAL A 85 3.17 15.30 1.65
C VAL A 85 3.80 16.69 1.55
N ILE A 86 3.70 17.49 2.61
CA ILE A 86 4.37 18.79 2.75
C ILE A 86 5.89 18.58 2.97
N ARG A 87 6.57 18.00 1.98
CA ARG A 87 8.03 17.87 1.89
C ARG A 87 8.47 18.41 0.53
N PRO A 88 9.57 19.20 0.43
CA PRO A 88 9.94 19.90 -0.80
C PRO A 88 9.98 18.99 -2.05
N THR A 89 10.66 17.84 -1.99
CA THR A 89 10.74 16.90 -3.12
C THR A 89 9.37 16.42 -3.59
N TYR A 90 8.48 16.11 -2.65
CA TYR A 90 7.15 15.59 -2.95
C TYR A 90 6.24 16.66 -3.56
N LEU A 91 6.33 17.89 -3.06
CA LEU A 91 5.59 19.03 -3.60
C LEU A 91 6.09 19.42 -4.99
N THR A 92 7.40 19.47 -5.20
CA THR A 92 8.01 19.86 -6.49
C THR A 92 7.65 18.89 -7.61
N PHE A 93 7.63 17.58 -7.32
CA PHE A 93 7.36 16.53 -8.32
C PHE A 93 5.94 15.99 -8.28
N GLY A 94 5.06 16.53 -7.42
CA GLY A 94 3.68 16.06 -7.28
C GLY A 94 3.56 14.60 -6.83
N ILE A 95 4.53 14.10 -6.05
CA ILE A 95 4.59 12.69 -5.62
C ILE A 95 3.57 12.44 -4.51
N GLY A 96 2.57 11.61 -4.80
CA GLY A 96 1.53 11.21 -3.85
C GLY A 96 1.99 10.18 -2.82
N ARG A 97 1.08 9.83 -1.90
CA ARG A 97 1.30 8.79 -0.89
C ARG A 97 0.55 7.51 -1.27
N GLY A 98 1.25 6.56 -1.89
CA GLY A 98 0.62 5.33 -2.40
C GLY A 98 0.38 4.32 -1.29
N ALA A 99 1.41 4.05 -0.47
CA ALA A 99 1.29 3.08 0.61
C ALA A 99 2.19 3.41 1.80
N ALA A 100 1.66 3.22 3.00
CA ALA A 100 2.39 3.36 4.26
C ALA A 100 2.05 2.18 5.20
N SER A 101 3.09 1.58 5.77
CA SER A 101 2.95 0.43 6.66
C SER A 101 3.90 0.49 7.84
N GLU A 102 3.40 0.18 9.03
CA GLU A 102 4.18 0.01 10.26
C GLU A 102 4.86 -1.36 10.35
N ILE A 103 4.54 -2.28 9.44
CA ILE A 103 5.09 -3.64 9.35
C ILE A 103 5.64 -3.91 7.95
N ALA A 104 6.51 -4.90 7.80
CA ALA A 104 7.00 -5.26 6.48
C ALA A 104 5.90 -5.88 5.61
N LEU A 105 5.71 -5.34 4.40
CA LEU A 105 4.73 -5.82 3.42
C LEU A 105 5.39 -6.10 2.08
N ASP A 106 4.90 -7.15 1.42
CA ASP A 106 5.17 -7.39 0.01
C ASP A 106 4.05 -6.77 -0.82
N MET A 107 4.40 -5.73 -1.58
CA MET A 107 3.51 -5.04 -2.52
C MET A 107 4.10 -5.02 -3.93
N ARG A 108 4.81 -6.08 -4.32
CA ARG A 108 5.27 -6.27 -5.69
C ARG A 108 4.07 -6.41 -6.64
N ASN A 109 4.31 -6.16 -7.92
CA ASN A 109 3.32 -6.27 -8.99
C ASN A 109 2.09 -5.36 -8.81
N ASN A 110 2.26 -4.19 -8.19
CA ASN A 110 1.25 -3.12 -8.21
C ASN A 110 1.65 -2.00 -9.18
N TRP A 111 0.66 -1.26 -9.65
CA TRP A 111 0.86 -0.02 -10.40
C TRP A 111 0.80 1.17 -9.45
N TRP A 112 1.76 2.09 -9.59
CA TRP A 112 1.95 3.22 -8.67
C TRP A 112 1.64 4.58 -9.32
N GLY A 113 0.90 4.61 -10.43
CA GLY A 113 0.61 5.84 -11.17
C GLY A 113 1.66 6.23 -12.21
N HIS A 114 2.82 5.57 -12.24
CA HIS A 114 3.85 5.82 -13.25
C HIS A 114 4.70 4.58 -13.58
N ALA A 115 5.18 4.48 -14.83
CA ALA A 115 5.96 3.33 -15.31
C ALA A 115 7.35 3.20 -14.67
N SER A 116 7.92 4.31 -14.19
CA SER A 116 9.15 4.29 -13.38
C SER A 116 8.93 3.77 -11.94
N GLY A 117 7.69 3.43 -11.58
CA GLY A 117 7.36 2.87 -10.27
C GLY A 117 7.19 3.93 -9.18
N PRO A 118 7.04 3.49 -7.92
CA PRO A 118 6.84 4.38 -6.80
C PRO A 118 8.14 5.11 -6.48
N TYR A 119 8.03 6.36 -6.03
CA TYR A 119 9.19 7.05 -5.45
C TYR A 119 9.60 6.44 -4.11
N GLU A 120 10.88 6.12 -3.96
CA GLU A 120 11.49 5.76 -2.68
C GLU A 120 12.95 6.28 -2.69
N PRO A 121 13.36 7.16 -1.75
CA PRO A 121 14.62 7.89 -1.84
C PRO A 121 15.89 7.04 -1.99
N ASP A 122 15.94 5.87 -1.35
CA ASP A 122 17.15 5.05 -1.28
C ASP A 122 17.16 3.95 -2.36
N SER A 123 15.99 3.45 -2.72
CA SER A 123 15.81 2.26 -3.57
C SER A 123 15.19 2.55 -4.94
N ASN A 124 14.47 3.67 -5.11
CA ASN A 124 13.98 4.14 -6.40
C ASN A 124 13.86 5.68 -6.47
N PRO A 125 14.99 6.42 -6.37
CA PRO A 125 14.98 7.89 -6.28
C PRO A 125 14.48 8.61 -7.53
N LEU A 126 14.38 7.89 -8.66
CA LEU A 126 13.86 8.40 -9.93
C LEU A 126 12.41 7.95 -10.21
N GLY A 127 11.80 7.22 -9.28
CA GLY A 127 10.38 6.89 -9.33
C GLY A 127 9.53 8.16 -9.33
N SER A 128 8.55 8.22 -10.21
CA SER A 128 7.63 9.37 -10.34
C SER A 128 6.19 9.01 -10.00
N GLY A 129 5.94 7.75 -9.66
CA GLY A 129 4.66 7.30 -9.12
C GLY A 129 4.53 7.66 -7.64
N ASP A 130 3.36 7.33 -7.10
CA ASP A 130 3.03 7.53 -5.71
C ASP A 130 4.00 6.77 -4.80
N ALA A 131 4.50 7.46 -3.78
CA ALA A 131 5.57 6.97 -2.93
C ALA A 131 5.13 5.83 -2.00
N VAL A 132 6.10 5.00 -1.66
CA VAL A 132 5.99 3.94 -0.66
C VAL A 132 6.80 4.27 0.59
N GLY A 133 6.38 3.71 1.73
CA GLY A 133 7.19 3.70 2.95
C GLY A 133 8.32 2.68 2.90
N SER A 134 9.34 2.87 3.74
CA SER A 134 10.56 2.03 3.81
C SER A 134 10.31 0.54 4.14
N ASN A 135 9.15 0.22 4.71
CA ASN A 135 8.77 -1.16 5.07
C ASN A 135 8.05 -1.91 3.94
N ILE A 136 8.00 -1.35 2.73
CA ILE A 136 7.27 -1.94 1.61
C ILE A 136 8.25 -2.43 0.56
N THR A 137 8.21 -3.73 0.29
CA THR A 137 8.89 -4.30 -0.88
C THR A 137 8.00 -4.07 -2.10
N PHE A 138 8.44 -3.23 -3.02
CA PHE A 138 7.63 -2.81 -4.18
C PHE A 138 8.16 -3.30 -5.54
N ALA A 139 9.39 -3.81 -5.61
CA ALA A 139 10.03 -4.24 -6.85
C ALA A 139 9.95 -5.77 -7.05
N PRO A 140 9.50 -6.27 -8.23
CA PRO A 140 9.11 -5.50 -9.41
C PRO A 140 7.73 -4.84 -9.25
N TRP A 141 7.51 -3.75 -9.97
CA TRP A 141 6.21 -3.07 -10.10
C TRP A 141 5.65 -3.24 -11.50
N LEU A 142 4.36 -2.92 -11.70
CA LEU A 142 3.74 -2.89 -13.02
C LEU A 142 4.16 -1.62 -13.77
N THR A 143 4.39 -1.72 -15.07
CA THR A 143 4.69 -0.57 -15.96
C THR A 143 3.47 0.00 -16.66
N SER A 144 2.30 -0.62 -16.44
CA SER A 144 0.99 -0.13 -16.88
C SER A 144 -0.06 -0.48 -15.85
N SER A 145 -1.18 0.25 -15.85
CA SER A 145 -2.31 -0.06 -14.97
C SER A 145 -2.81 -1.48 -15.24
N PRO A 146 -3.04 -2.31 -14.21
CA PRO A 146 -3.56 -3.67 -14.39
C PRO A 146 -4.98 -3.63 -14.96
N SER A 147 -5.27 -4.47 -15.95
CA SER A 147 -6.58 -4.52 -16.63
C SER A 147 -7.71 -5.06 -15.74
N CYS A 148 -7.38 -5.73 -14.64
CA CYS A 148 -8.37 -6.23 -13.69
C CYS A 148 -8.84 -5.18 -12.68
N ALA A 149 -8.11 -4.07 -12.51
CA ALA A 149 -8.49 -3.02 -11.57
C ALA A 149 -9.60 -2.11 -12.15
N PRO A 150 -10.61 -1.71 -11.35
CA PRO A 150 -11.65 -0.79 -11.81
C PRO A 150 -11.11 0.57 -12.29
N VAL A 151 -11.74 1.13 -13.34
CA VAL A 151 -11.26 2.34 -14.04
C VAL A 151 -11.92 3.66 -13.61
N GLN A 152 -13.01 3.63 -12.83
CA GLN A 152 -13.83 4.83 -12.56
C GLN A 152 -13.38 5.70 -11.38
#